data_AF-A0A0B3AKQ1-F1
#
_entry.id   AF-A0A0B3AKQ1-F1
#
_cell.length_a   1.000
_cell.length_b   1.000
_cell.length_c   1.000
_cell.angle_alpha   90.00
_cell.angle_beta   90.00
_cell.angle_gamma   90.00
#
_symmetry.space_group_name_H-M   'P 1'
#
loop_
_entity.id
_entity.type
_entity.pdbx_description
1 polymer ?
#
loop_
_entity_poly.entity_id
_entity_poly.type
_entity_poly.pdbx_seq_one_letter_code
_entity_poly.pdbx_strand_id
1 'polypeptide(L)'
;MAGVTSKPSLHPFEFVGAHKLYTEERFLLADEMGMFKTAQAIFANSKFRERNPNTRTLIISPTSVREHWARELEKWAYPHGSINLIYADNLKQGIASAGDSTWSVISYPLMSRIDNGLLRQLKNTGFHHVIADEVHNAKNPDALRTRSLKTLADQADYLSLLSGTPIPNTMSDLYVQMSMLDPAQYPFDPEKESSDQDNFRIARQSFIQLYLERPQAVKELLHRKMLRRMAQDYLGEHIPEAVNHRIEIPLTGAHLETYQTVLEKEMNVGRKIMDLAKSTLDPRLIDKSLKTGVTDFLENKYGEYGAIAITGDVSTKDGVRENFRQQFQHDPKTRVLIATTTMNEGVDLTAATAVVDLTIPYTPAERHQRWKRSHRPGEIKKDRVDIYTLCAKTPGPQASLDQALLEMLDGKEEIVSYLLKGMQISLEELMTYDKTEKVPKIVRAITSPNKTIFNYFWSWRGVGTESAQRRMRRSPEMSKFIAELYPVFSMTKNAADIYIPIIREMEKEEGRSLEDKIDIGCGPGMLGYFR
;
A
#
# COMPACT_ATOMS: atom_id res chain seq x y z
N MET A 1 6.89 46.64 9.18
CA MET A 1 7.75 45.86 8.25
C MET A 1 7.27 44.41 8.33
N ALA A 2 7.07 43.73 7.20
CA ALA A 2 6.67 42.32 7.21
C ALA A 2 7.86 41.44 7.66
N GLY A 3 7.58 40.36 8.39
CA GLY A 3 8.62 39.46 8.90
C GLY A 3 9.34 38.71 7.78
N VAL A 4 10.65 38.51 7.92
CA VAL A 4 11.43 37.66 7.03
C VAL A 4 11.03 36.21 7.28
N THR A 5 10.27 35.61 6.36
CA THR A 5 9.99 34.16 6.36
C THR A 5 11.26 33.41 5.98
N SER A 6 12.01 32.98 7.00
CA SER A 6 13.22 32.17 6.81
C SER A 6 12.90 30.88 6.05
N LYS A 7 13.60 30.62 4.94
CA LYS A 7 13.48 29.37 4.18
C LYS A 7 13.71 28.18 5.12
N PRO A 8 12.78 27.21 5.21
CA PRO A 8 12.91 26.11 6.16
C PRO A 8 14.11 25.22 5.82
N SER A 9 14.83 24.80 6.86
CA SER A 9 16.06 24.02 6.76
C SER A 9 15.81 22.54 7.01
N LEU A 10 16.40 21.69 6.17
CA LEU A 10 16.46 20.25 6.39
C LEU A 10 17.45 19.89 7.52
N HIS A 11 17.19 18.81 8.24
CA HIS A 11 18.14 18.19 9.16
C HIS A 11 19.34 17.58 8.39
N PRO A 12 20.51 17.37 9.05
CA PRO A 12 21.71 16.88 8.35
C PRO A 12 21.52 15.56 7.60
N PHE A 13 20.73 14.62 8.13
CA PHE A 13 20.43 13.37 7.43
C PHE A 13 19.50 13.59 6.23
N GLU A 14 18.46 14.42 6.36
CA GLU A 14 17.55 14.77 5.26
C GLU A 14 18.30 15.40 4.09
N PHE A 15 19.30 16.23 4.38
CA PHE A 15 20.15 16.81 3.35
C PHE A 15 20.90 15.74 2.51
N VAL A 16 21.31 14.61 3.11
CA VAL A 16 21.97 13.51 2.36
C VAL A 16 21.04 12.86 1.35
N GLY A 17 19.77 12.64 1.69
CA GLY A 17 18.81 12.04 0.76
C GLY A 17 18.33 13.03 -0.30
N ALA A 18 18.10 14.30 0.08
CA ALA A 18 17.85 15.39 -0.87
C ALA A 18 19.01 15.60 -1.84
N HIS A 19 20.26 15.53 -1.36
CA HIS A 19 21.47 15.55 -2.18
C HIS A 19 21.52 14.37 -3.13
N LYS A 20 21.25 13.14 -2.67
CA LYS A 20 21.23 11.94 -3.54
C LYS A 20 20.16 12.03 -4.63
N LEU A 21 18.95 12.48 -4.31
CA LEU A 21 17.91 12.76 -5.31
C LEU A 21 18.37 13.80 -6.35
N TYR A 22 19.16 14.81 -5.94
CA TYR A 22 19.68 15.86 -6.82
C TYR A 22 20.89 15.44 -7.68
N THR A 23 21.84 14.65 -7.14
CA THR A 23 23.11 14.35 -7.84
C THR A 23 23.09 13.08 -8.67
N GLU A 24 22.25 12.10 -8.33
CA GLU A 24 22.13 10.85 -9.09
C GLU A 24 21.09 10.95 -10.23
N GLU A 25 20.30 12.04 -10.21
CA GLU A 25 19.25 12.45 -11.17
C GLU A 25 18.05 11.49 -11.32
N ARG A 26 18.25 10.17 -11.18
CA ARG A 26 17.22 9.12 -11.19
C ARG A 26 17.46 8.18 -10.00
N PHE A 27 16.75 8.41 -8.89
CA PHE A 27 17.10 7.78 -7.59
C PHE A 27 15.87 7.43 -6.72
N LEU A 28 16.01 6.39 -5.90
CA LEU A 28 14.98 5.88 -4.98
C LEU A 28 15.32 6.23 -3.52
N LEU A 29 14.55 7.14 -2.93
CA LEU A 29 14.59 7.41 -1.49
C LEU A 29 13.66 6.43 -0.76
N ALA A 30 14.24 5.32 -0.34
CA ALA A 30 13.59 4.21 0.34
C ALA A 30 13.76 4.25 1.88
N ASP A 31 14.01 5.44 2.44
CA ASP A 31 14.01 5.70 3.88
C ASP A 31 12.70 5.26 4.55
N GLU A 32 12.74 5.03 5.86
CA GLU A 32 11.57 4.67 6.66
C GLU A 32 10.43 5.71 6.60
N MET A 33 9.22 5.29 6.99
CA MET A 33 8.08 6.17 7.19
C MET A 33 8.40 7.18 8.30
N GLY A 34 8.00 8.44 8.12
CA GLY A 34 8.34 9.54 9.04
C GLY A 34 9.67 10.25 8.78
N MET A 35 10.59 9.71 7.97
CA MET A 35 11.89 10.37 7.65
C MET A 35 11.77 11.51 6.60
N PHE A 36 10.70 12.30 6.65
CA PHE A 36 10.50 13.55 5.88
C PHE A 36 10.82 13.51 4.37
N LYS A 37 10.61 12.36 3.71
CA LYS A 37 10.91 12.14 2.27
C LYS A 37 10.31 13.19 1.34
N THR A 38 9.12 13.70 1.65
CA THR A 38 8.42 14.78 0.93
C THR A 38 9.29 16.06 0.86
N ALA A 39 9.78 16.52 2.01
CA ALA A 39 10.63 17.72 2.10
C ALA A 39 11.98 17.51 1.39
N GLN A 40 12.58 16.32 1.51
CA GLN A 40 13.81 15.96 0.80
C GLN A 40 13.64 16.07 -0.73
N ALA A 41 12.51 15.58 -1.28
CA ALA A 41 12.21 15.65 -2.70
C ALA A 41 11.92 17.08 -3.20
N ILE A 42 11.21 17.90 -2.41
CA ILE A 42 10.94 19.31 -2.74
C ILE A 42 12.23 20.14 -2.70
N PHE A 43 13.16 19.85 -1.78
CA PHE A 43 14.48 20.47 -1.74
C PHE A 43 15.34 20.10 -2.96
N ALA A 44 15.36 18.82 -3.34
CA ALA A 44 16.03 18.35 -4.56
C ALA A 44 15.47 19.04 -5.82
N ASN A 45 14.15 19.14 -5.96
CA ASN A 45 13.51 19.88 -7.05
C ASN A 45 13.87 21.38 -7.04
N SER A 46 13.96 22.00 -5.86
CA SER A 46 14.40 23.40 -5.75
C SER A 46 15.79 23.60 -6.35
N LYS A 47 16.68 22.59 -6.26
CA LYS A 47 18.00 22.60 -6.91
C LYS A 47 17.96 22.32 -8.42
N PHE A 48 17.00 21.54 -8.92
CA PHE A 48 16.74 21.47 -10.37
C PHE A 48 16.20 22.81 -10.90
N ARG A 49 15.33 23.51 -10.14
CA ARG A 49 14.80 24.84 -10.50
C ARG A 49 15.82 25.97 -10.42
N GLU A 50 16.88 25.83 -9.60
CA GLU A 50 18.07 26.70 -9.67
C GLU A 50 18.87 26.50 -10.97
N ARG A 51 18.87 25.30 -11.58
CA ARG A 51 19.47 25.05 -12.91
C ARG A 51 18.56 25.50 -14.06
N ASN A 52 17.26 25.25 -13.96
CA ASN A 52 16.24 25.56 -14.96
C ASN A 52 14.97 26.10 -14.28
N PRO A 53 14.73 27.43 -14.27
CA PRO A 53 13.54 28.02 -13.65
C PRO A 53 12.20 27.49 -14.19
N ASN A 54 12.19 26.93 -15.41
CA ASN A 54 11.00 26.39 -16.09
C ASN A 54 10.77 24.89 -15.84
N THR A 55 11.51 24.23 -14.91
CA THR A 55 11.30 22.82 -14.55
C THR A 55 9.85 22.56 -14.11
N ARG A 56 9.06 21.99 -15.02
CA ARG A 56 7.71 21.46 -14.74
C ARG A 56 7.83 20.13 -14.00
N THR A 57 7.07 19.99 -12.91
CA THR A 57 7.16 18.82 -12.01
C THR A 57 5.83 18.09 -11.92
N LEU A 58 5.85 16.78 -12.17
CA LEU A 58 4.68 15.90 -11.97
C LEU A 58 4.87 15.06 -10.70
N ILE A 59 3.93 15.18 -9.76
CA ILE A 59 3.86 14.34 -8.57
C ILE A 59 2.76 13.30 -8.78
N ILE A 60 3.11 12.02 -8.64
CA ILE A 60 2.19 10.89 -8.68
C ILE A 60 2.19 10.23 -7.29
N SER A 61 1.04 10.19 -6.62
CA SER A 61 0.96 9.81 -5.20
C SER A 61 -0.33 9.03 -4.84
N PRO A 62 -0.43 8.47 -3.62
CA PRO A 62 -1.70 7.97 -3.10
C PRO A 62 -2.81 9.04 -3.06
N THR A 63 -4.07 8.62 -3.21
CA THR A 63 -5.21 9.57 -3.21
C THR A 63 -5.36 10.31 -1.88
N SER A 64 -4.95 9.70 -0.75
CA SER A 64 -4.96 10.27 0.60
C SER A 64 -4.03 11.48 0.76
N VAL A 65 -2.84 11.44 0.16
CA VAL A 65 -1.77 12.41 0.45
C VAL A 65 -1.71 13.61 -0.51
N ARG A 66 -2.55 13.70 -1.54
CA ARG A 66 -2.50 14.83 -2.50
C ARG A 66 -2.65 16.20 -1.83
N GLU A 67 -3.53 16.32 -0.84
CA GLU A 67 -3.72 17.56 -0.07
C GLU A 67 -2.56 17.81 0.93
N HIS A 68 -1.86 16.76 1.37
CA HIS A 68 -0.62 16.89 2.13
C HIS A 68 0.53 17.39 1.23
N TRP A 69 0.66 16.88 0.01
CA TRP A 69 1.61 17.39 -0.99
C TRP A 69 1.38 18.87 -1.30
N ALA A 70 0.12 19.33 -1.43
CA ALA A 70 -0.17 20.76 -1.61
C ALA A 70 0.39 21.61 -0.46
N ARG A 71 0.09 21.24 0.80
CA ARG A 71 0.54 21.95 2.00
C ARG A 71 2.06 21.92 2.17
N GLU A 72 2.72 20.79 1.91
CA GLU A 72 4.18 20.71 1.98
C GLU A 72 4.86 21.46 0.82
N LEU A 73 4.23 21.59 -0.36
CA LEU A 73 4.72 22.46 -1.42
C LEU A 73 4.66 23.95 -1.02
N GLU A 74 3.52 24.42 -0.51
CA GLU A 74 3.36 25.79 0.03
C GLU A 74 4.37 26.10 1.16
N LYS A 75 4.79 25.09 1.91
CA LYS A 75 5.74 25.20 3.02
C LYS A 75 7.22 25.13 2.59
N TRP A 76 7.60 24.26 1.66
CA TRP A 76 9.01 23.95 1.35
C TRP A 76 9.49 24.41 -0.04
N ALA A 77 8.61 24.64 -1.02
CA ALA A 77 9.02 24.94 -2.39
C ALA A 77 9.52 26.40 -2.51
N TYR A 78 10.85 26.59 -2.52
CA TYR A 78 11.46 27.92 -2.62
C TYR A 78 12.47 27.97 -3.78
N PRO A 79 12.19 28.73 -4.86
CA PRO A 79 11.07 29.69 -5.02
C PRO A 79 9.69 29.02 -5.14
N HIS A 80 8.63 29.76 -4.82
CA HIS A 80 7.24 29.30 -4.96
C HIS A 80 6.86 29.01 -6.43
N GLY A 81 5.72 28.38 -6.65
CA GLY A 81 5.23 28.03 -7.99
C GLY A 81 3.77 27.61 -7.98
N SER A 82 3.12 27.62 -9.15
CA SER A 82 1.70 27.25 -9.30
C SER A 82 1.49 25.76 -9.06
N ILE A 83 0.46 25.41 -8.26
CA ILE A 83 0.09 24.04 -7.90
C ILE A 83 -1.25 23.68 -8.56
N ASN A 84 -1.27 22.59 -9.31
CA ASN A 84 -2.43 22.06 -10.01
C ASN A 84 -2.80 20.68 -9.46
N LEU A 85 -3.91 20.60 -8.73
CA LEU A 85 -4.39 19.36 -8.12
C LEU A 85 -5.41 18.69 -9.05
N ILE A 86 -5.07 17.48 -9.50
CA ILE A 86 -5.87 16.71 -10.46
C ILE A 86 -6.71 15.68 -9.70
N TYR A 87 -8.02 15.74 -9.90
CA TYR A 87 -9.07 14.94 -9.29
C TYR A 87 -9.83 14.13 -10.37
N ALA A 88 -10.85 13.37 -9.97
CA ALA A 88 -11.66 12.56 -10.89
C ALA A 88 -12.66 13.39 -11.70
N ASP A 89 -13.12 14.53 -11.16
CA ASP A 89 -14.12 15.44 -11.73
C ASP A 89 -13.48 16.50 -12.63
N ASN A 90 -12.31 17.05 -12.28
CA ASN A 90 -11.57 17.98 -13.14
C ASN A 90 -10.57 17.33 -14.12
N LEU A 91 -10.45 15.98 -14.16
CA LEU A 91 -9.35 15.23 -14.79
C LEU A 91 -8.88 15.77 -16.15
N LYS A 92 -9.81 16.03 -17.09
CA LYS A 92 -9.47 16.53 -18.43
C LYS A 92 -8.93 17.96 -18.42
N GLN A 93 -9.51 18.82 -17.59
CA GLN A 93 -9.09 20.22 -17.46
C GLN A 93 -7.75 20.31 -16.73
N GLY A 94 -7.58 19.57 -15.61
CA GLY A 94 -6.34 19.54 -14.85
C GLY A 94 -5.15 18.95 -15.63
N ILE A 95 -5.39 18.01 -16.56
CA ILE A 95 -4.36 17.56 -17.49
C ILE A 95 -4.05 18.63 -18.55
N ALA A 96 -5.06 19.35 -19.07
CA ALA A 96 -4.84 20.41 -20.06
C ALA A 96 -4.06 21.61 -19.48
N SER A 97 -4.34 22.04 -18.25
CA SER A 97 -3.64 23.15 -17.57
C SER A 97 -2.32 22.75 -16.90
N ALA A 98 -1.87 21.49 -17.07
CA ALA A 98 -0.64 21.01 -16.44
C ALA A 98 0.62 21.70 -16.98
N GLY A 99 0.58 22.22 -18.21
CA GLY A 99 1.66 23.02 -18.80
C GLY A 99 1.81 24.42 -18.19
N ASP A 100 0.74 24.97 -17.63
CA ASP A 100 0.72 26.31 -17.03
C ASP A 100 1.16 26.28 -15.54
N SER A 101 1.49 25.09 -15.05
CA SER A 101 1.69 24.77 -13.64
C SER A 101 3.14 24.37 -13.35
N THR A 102 3.74 24.94 -12.30
CA THR A 102 5.06 24.49 -11.81
C THR A 102 4.99 23.05 -11.28
N TRP A 103 3.90 22.76 -10.56
CA TRP A 103 3.63 21.47 -9.93
C TRP A 103 2.25 20.96 -10.37
N SER A 104 2.18 19.73 -10.87
CA SER A 104 0.91 19.02 -11.08
C SER A 104 0.88 17.76 -10.21
N VAL A 105 -0.21 17.55 -9.45
CA VAL A 105 -0.36 16.42 -8.51
C VAL A 105 -1.52 15.54 -8.94
N ILE A 106 -1.28 14.25 -9.18
CA ILE A 106 -2.27 13.27 -9.64
C ILE A 106 -2.12 11.96 -8.87
N SER A 107 -3.20 11.17 -8.70
CA SER A 107 -3.11 9.89 -7.97
C SER A 107 -3.06 8.65 -8.84
N TYR A 108 -2.45 7.57 -8.32
CA TYR A 108 -2.36 6.27 -9.01
C TYR A 108 -3.70 5.69 -9.54
N PRO A 109 -4.86 5.87 -8.87
CA PRO A 109 -6.15 5.51 -9.45
C PRO A 109 -6.53 6.33 -10.69
N LEU A 110 -6.19 7.63 -10.72
CA LEU A 110 -6.41 8.48 -11.90
C LEU A 110 -5.45 8.10 -13.04
N MET A 111 -4.19 7.75 -12.73
CA MET A 111 -3.24 7.17 -13.70
C MET A 111 -3.74 5.85 -14.35
N SER A 112 -4.78 5.22 -13.78
CA SER A 112 -5.46 4.04 -14.35
C SER A 112 -6.71 4.39 -15.19
N ARG A 113 -7.15 5.66 -15.18
CA ARG A 113 -8.31 6.20 -15.92
C ARG A 113 -7.91 7.06 -17.12
N ILE A 114 -6.63 7.39 -17.24
CA ILE A 114 -6.04 8.12 -18.37
C ILE A 114 -6.06 7.22 -19.61
N ASP A 115 -6.71 7.70 -20.68
CA ASP A 115 -6.66 7.09 -22.01
C ASP A 115 -5.42 7.54 -22.81
N ASN A 116 -5.18 6.94 -23.98
CA ASN A 116 -4.02 7.24 -24.82
C ASN A 116 -3.97 8.70 -25.32
N GLY A 117 -5.10 9.42 -25.34
CA GLY A 117 -5.17 10.85 -25.67
C GLY A 117 -4.73 11.72 -24.49
N LEU A 118 -5.28 11.46 -23.31
CA LEU A 118 -4.87 12.13 -22.07
C LEU A 118 -3.40 11.83 -21.70
N LEU A 119 -2.91 10.61 -21.93
CA LEU A 119 -1.50 10.26 -21.74
C LEU A 119 -0.63 11.06 -22.71
N ARG A 120 -1.03 11.19 -23.98
CA ARG A 120 -0.33 12.02 -24.96
C ARG A 120 -0.29 13.49 -24.57
N GLN A 121 -1.34 14.04 -23.95
CA GLN A 121 -1.33 15.40 -23.40
C GLN A 121 -0.29 15.55 -22.28
N LEU A 122 -0.22 14.60 -21.33
CA LEU A 122 0.82 14.61 -20.29
C LEU A 122 2.24 14.44 -20.85
N LYS A 123 2.45 13.56 -21.85
CA LYS A 123 3.74 13.44 -22.56
C LYS A 123 4.15 14.77 -23.21
N ASN A 124 3.20 15.41 -23.91
CA ASN A 124 3.40 16.71 -24.55
C ASN A 124 3.57 17.89 -23.56
N THR A 125 3.31 17.69 -22.26
CA THR A 125 3.50 18.73 -21.24
C THR A 125 4.98 19.01 -20.96
N GLY A 126 5.87 18.04 -21.21
CA GLY A 126 7.31 18.20 -20.96
C GLY A 126 7.64 18.34 -19.48
N PHE A 127 7.26 17.35 -18.68
CA PHE A 127 7.68 17.28 -17.27
C PHE A 127 9.16 16.95 -17.19
N HIS A 128 9.93 17.88 -16.64
CA HIS A 128 11.38 17.76 -16.46
C HIS A 128 11.70 16.90 -15.24
N HIS A 129 10.84 16.94 -14.21
CA HIS A 129 10.97 16.13 -13.00
C HIS A 129 9.69 15.33 -12.76
N VAL A 130 9.83 14.03 -12.53
CA VAL A 130 8.76 13.16 -12.03
C VAL A 130 9.08 12.73 -10.61
N ILE A 131 8.15 12.97 -9.69
CA ILE A 131 8.16 12.43 -8.33
C ILE A 131 7.09 11.34 -8.26
N ALA A 132 7.49 10.10 -7.98
CA ALA A 132 6.57 9.00 -7.71
C ALA A 132 6.63 8.66 -6.22
N ASP A 133 5.67 9.21 -5.49
CA ASP A 133 5.50 8.97 -4.05
C ASP A 133 4.83 7.62 -3.79
N GLU A 134 5.24 6.93 -2.73
CA GLU A 134 4.95 5.51 -2.46
C GLU A 134 4.91 4.62 -3.74
N VAL A 135 6.02 4.67 -4.52
CA VAL A 135 6.16 4.03 -5.85
C VAL A 135 5.84 2.54 -5.88
N HIS A 136 5.83 1.87 -4.73
CA HIS A 136 5.38 0.48 -4.60
C HIS A 136 3.93 0.27 -5.10
N ASN A 137 3.12 1.34 -5.20
CA ASN A 137 1.84 1.30 -5.90
C ASN A 137 1.96 0.96 -7.40
N ALA A 138 3.07 1.28 -8.06
CA ALA A 138 3.36 0.95 -9.46
C ALA A 138 4.09 -0.39 -9.67
N LYS A 139 4.09 -1.31 -8.70
CA LYS A 139 4.86 -2.58 -8.77
C LYS A 139 4.47 -3.59 -9.87
N ASN A 140 3.28 -3.46 -10.48
CA ASN A 140 2.76 -4.45 -11.45
C ASN A 140 2.89 -3.92 -12.89
N PRO A 141 3.70 -4.54 -13.78
CA PRO A 141 4.03 -3.98 -15.10
C PRO A 141 2.82 -3.84 -16.02
N ASP A 142 1.88 -4.79 -15.99
CA ASP A 142 0.71 -4.79 -16.87
C ASP A 142 -0.33 -3.72 -16.50
N ALA A 143 -0.29 -3.18 -15.28
CA ALA A 143 -1.27 -2.19 -14.83
C ALA A 143 -1.10 -0.84 -15.55
N LEU A 144 -2.21 -0.25 -16.00
CA LEU A 144 -2.21 1.03 -16.71
C LEU A 144 -1.46 2.13 -15.94
N ARG A 145 -1.66 2.25 -14.62
CA ARG A 145 -0.92 3.20 -13.77
C ARG A 145 0.61 3.07 -13.87
N THR A 146 1.10 1.84 -13.99
CA THR A 146 2.53 1.53 -14.09
C THR A 146 3.06 1.87 -15.47
N ARG A 147 2.34 1.46 -16.53
CA ARG A 147 2.70 1.81 -17.92
C ARG A 147 2.69 3.32 -18.15
N SER A 148 1.67 4.03 -17.64
CA SER A 148 1.58 5.49 -17.68
C SER A 148 2.69 6.17 -16.89
N LEU A 149 3.02 5.69 -15.67
CA LEU A 149 4.16 6.22 -14.90
C LEU A 149 5.48 6.01 -15.64
N LYS A 150 5.78 4.78 -16.09
CA LYS A 150 6.99 4.44 -16.86
C LYS A 150 7.13 5.33 -18.09
N THR A 151 6.05 5.47 -18.86
CA THR A 151 5.99 6.32 -20.07
C THR A 151 6.36 7.79 -19.81
N LEU A 152 6.02 8.34 -18.64
CA LEU A 152 6.33 9.72 -18.28
C LEU A 152 7.72 9.83 -17.63
N ALA A 153 8.10 8.86 -16.80
CA ALA A 153 9.43 8.77 -16.20
C ALA A 153 10.54 8.59 -17.25
N ASP A 154 10.27 7.87 -18.33
CA ASP A 154 11.21 7.68 -19.46
C ASP A 154 11.43 8.96 -20.30
N GLN A 155 10.57 9.97 -20.15
CA GLN A 155 10.70 11.26 -20.83
C GLN A 155 11.19 12.40 -19.92
N ALA A 156 11.22 12.19 -18.61
CA ALA A 156 11.69 13.18 -17.65
C ALA A 156 13.21 13.13 -17.50
N ASP A 157 13.84 14.31 -17.41
CA ASP A 157 15.27 14.45 -17.10
C ASP A 157 15.58 13.83 -15.73
N TYR A 158 14.74 14.19 -14.74
CA TYR A 158 14.91 13.84 -13.34
C TYR A 158 13.79 12.92 -12.84
N LEU A 159 14.13 11.96 -11.98
CA LEU A 159 13.19 11.00 -11.39
C LEU A 159 13.47 10.78 -9.90
N SER A 160 12.56 11.23 -9.04
CA SER A 160 12.58 10.91 -7.61
C SER A 160 11.52 9.85 -7.30
N LEU A 161 11.95 8.62 -7.04
CA LEU A 161 11.07 7.58 -6.50
C LEU A 161 11.13 7.64 -4.97
N LEU A 162 9.98 7.59 -4.29
CA LEU A 162 9.89 7.56 -2.82
C LEU A 162 9.11 6.32 -2.39
N SER A 163 9.53 5.65 -1.31
CA SER A 163 8.74 4.57 -0.71
C SER A 163 9.16 4.30 0.73
N GLY A 164 8.23 4.07 1.67
CA GLY A 164 8.57 3.45 2.96
C GLY A 164 8.99 1.98 2.83
N THR A 165 8.47 1.32 1.78
CA THR A 165 8.45 -0.13 1.56
C THR A 165 8.85 -0.44 0.10
N PRO A 166 10.14 -0.35 -0.27
CA PRO A 166 10.59 -0.50 -1.66
C PRO A 166 10.36 -1.92 -2.22
N ILE A 167 10.40 -2.93 -1.35
CA ILE A 167 10.07 -4.33 -1.68
C ILE A 167 8.80 -4.70 -0.89
N PRO A 168 7.60 -4.50 -1.47
CA PRO A 168 6.37 -4.64 -0.72
C PRO A 168 5.87 -6.08 -0.55
N ASN A 169 6.23 -7.01 -1.44
CA ASN A 169 5.77 -8.41 -1.38
C ASN A 169 6.79 -9.43 -1.91
N THR A 170 7.52 -9.14 -3.00
CA THR A 170 8.56 -10.02 -3.57
C THR A 170 9.70 -9.20 -4.17
N MET A 171 10.89 -9.79 -4.29
CA MET A 171 12.06 -9.15 -4.92
C MET A 171 11.79 -8.68 -6.37
N SER A 172 10.85 -9.33 -7.06
CA SER A 172 10.36 -8.92 -8.38
C SER A 172 9.75 -7.51 -8.43
N ASP A 173 9.20 -7.00 -7.31
CA ASP A 173 8.58 -5.68 -7.24
C ASP A 173 9.61 -4.54 -7.45
N LEU A 174 10.90 -4.81 -7.20
CA LEU A 174 11.99 -3.87 -7.51
C LEU A 174 12.28 -3.76 -9.01
N TYR A 175 12.06 -4.81 -9.81
CA TYR A 175 12.46 -4.79 -11.24
C TYR A 175 11.81 -3.60 -11.97
N VAL A 176 10.54 -3.32 -11.70
CA VAL A 176 9.82 -2.19 -12.31
C VAL A 176 10.41 -0.85 -11.85
N GLN A 177 10.81 -0.71 -10.59
CA GLN A 177 11.46 0.49 -10.07
C GLN A 177 12.84 0.68 -10.71
N MET A 178 13.65 -0.39 -10.76
CA MET A 178 14.96 -0.39 -11.44
C MET A 178 14.82 -0.03 -12.93
N SER A 179 13.76 -0.47 -13.62
CA SER A 179 13.51 -0.12 -15.03
C SER A 179 13.21 1.36 -15.29
N MET A 180 12.93 2.15 -14.24
CA MET A 180 12.76 3.60 -14.33
C MET A 180 14.06 4.34 -13.93
N LEU A 181 14.79 3.78 -12.95
CA LEU A 181 16.06 4.29 -12.42
C LEU A 181 17.26 4.03 -13.35
N ASP A 182 17.23 2.92 -14.09
CA ASP A 182 18.22 2.55 -15.10
C ASP A 182 17.56 1.74 -16.25
N PRO A 183 16.87 2.43 -17.19
CA PRO A 183 16.16 1.75 -18.28
C PRO A 183 17.07 0.99 -19.26
N ALA A 184 18.37 1.30 -19.26
CA ALA A 184 19.36 0.66 -20.14
C ALA A 184 19.79 -0.72 -19.60
N GLN A 185 20.00 -0.84 -18.27
CA GLN A 185 20.27 -2.13 -17.64
C GLN A 185 19.00 -2.96 -17.42
N TYR A 186 17.85 -2.30 -17.20
CA TYR A 186 16.58 -2.95 -16.86
C TYR A 186 15.47 -2.63 -17.88
N PRO A 187 15.47 -3.28 -19.05
CA PRO A 187 14.49 -2.99 -20.10
C PRO A 187 13.05 -3.34 -19.65
N PHE A 188 12.13 -2.40 -19.88
CA PHE A 188 10.69 -2.58 -19.78
C PHE A 188 10.01 -1.60 -20.73
N ASP A 189 9.31 -2.13 -21.74
CA ASP A 189 8.53 -1.37 -22.69
C ASP A 189 7.09 -1.17 -22.14
N PRO A 190 6.64 0.08 -21.87
CA PRO A 190 5.32 0.33 -21.35
C PRO A 190 4.20 0.23 -22.40
N GLU A 191 4.50 0.15 -23.70
CA GLU A 191 3.47 0.03 -24.75
C GLU A 191 3.07 -1.44 -25.01
N LYS A 192 3.87 -2.41 -24.54
CA LYS A 192 3.59 -3.87 -24.63
C LYS A 192 3.14 -4.45 -23.29
N GLU A 193 2.42 -5.57 -23.31
CA GLU A 193 2.09 -6.33 -22.08
C GLU A 193 3.32 -7.17 -21.64
N SER A 194 3.45 -7.50 -20.35
CA SER A 194 4.65 -8.24 -19.88
C SER A 194 4.67 -9.72 -20.26
N SER A 195 3.53 -10.26 -20.71
CA SER A 195 3.43 -11.58 -21.35
C SER A 195 4.13 -11.64 -22.71
N ASP A 196 4.16 -10.49 -23.41
CA ASP A 196 4.51 -10.37 -24.82
C ASP A 196 5.93 -9.79 -25.00
N GLN A 197 6.65 -9.63 -23.89
CA GLN A 197 8.03 -9.16 -23.81
C GLN A 197 8.92 -10.29 -23.27
N ASP A 198 9.40 -11.17 -24.15
CA ASP A 198 10.35 -12.22 -23.75
C ASP A 198 11.58 -11.63 -23.03
N ASN A 199 12.11 -10.51 -23.54
CA ASN A 199 13.21 -9.78 -22.90
C ASN A 199 12.88 -9.32 -21.46
N PHE A 200 11.66 -8.87 -21.17
CA PHE A 200 11.25 -8.49 -19.80
C PHE A 200 11.19 -9.71 -18.88
N ARG A 201 10.67 -10.83 -19.39
CA ARG A 201 10.57 -12.08 -18.63
C ARG A 201 11.94 -12.66 -18.32
N ILE A 202 12.82 -12.68 -19.33
CA ILE A 202 14.23 -13.10 -19.22
C ILE A 202 14.96 -12.19 -18.23
N ALA A 203 14.98 -10.87 -18.44
CA ALA A 203 15.71 -9.94 -17.59
C ALA A 203 15.22 -9.95 -16.12
N ARG A 204 13.91 -10.13 -15.89
CA ARG A 204 13.36 -10.32 -14.54
C ARG A 204 13.81 -11.63 -13.90
N GLN A 205 13.90 -12.73 -14.65
CA GLN A 205 14.49 -13.98 -14.16
C GLN A 205 16.00 -13.84 -13.90
N SER A 206 16.73 -13.15 -14.79
CA SER A 206 18.15 -12.84 -14.63
C SER A 206 18.44 -12.00 -13.39
N PHE A 207 17.54 -11.09 -12.98
CA PHE A 207 17.68 -10.34 -11.72
C PHE A 207 17.61 -11.25 -10.49
N ILE A 208 16.69 -12.23 -10.48
CA ILE A 208 16.58 -13.23 -9.39
C ILE A 208 17.81 -14.14 -9.39
N GLN A 209 18.24 -14.61 -10.57
CA GLN A 209 19.44 -15.43 -10.71
C GLN A 209 20.71 -14.70 -10.25
N LEU A 210 20.87 -13.43 -10.63
CA LEU A 210 21.99 -12.58 -10.20
C LEU A 210 22.04 -12.40 -8.69
N TYR A 211 20.87 -12.32 -8.02
CA TYR A 211 20.82 -12.27 -6.56
C TYR A 211 21.24 -13.60 -5.91
N LEU A 212 20.78 -14.74 -6.44
CA LEU A 212 21.16 -16.07 -5.93
C LEU A 212 22.66 -16.36 -6.10
N GLU A 213 23.24 -15.96 -7.23
CA GLU A 213 24.67 -16.14 -7.52
C GLU A 213 25.57 -15.10 -6.84
N ARG A 214 25.12 -13.84 -6.74
CA ARG A 214 25.94 -12.68 -6.35
C ARG A 214 25.15 -11.68 -5.49
N PRO A 215 24.69 -12.05 -4.29
CA PRO A 215 23.79 -11.21 -3.49
C PRO A 215 24.43 -9.88 -3.06
N GLN A 216 25.75 -9.85 -2.83
CA GLN A 216 26.48 -8.59 -2.56
C GLN A 216 26.55 -7.67 -3.78
N ALA A 217 26.65 -8.20 -5.01
CA ALA A 217 26.63 -7.36 -6.22
C ALA A 217 25.24 -6.72 -6.44
N VAL A 218 24.16 -7.44 -6.09
CA VAL A 218 22.80 -6.87 -6.10
C VAL A 218 22.66 -5.81 -4.99
N LYS A 219 23.19 -6.05 -3.80
CA LYS A 219 23.24 -5.05 -2.72
C LYS A 219 23.97 -3.77 -3.14
N GLU A 220 25.16 -3.89 -3.73
CA GLU A 220 25.92 -2.74 -4.26
C GLU A 220 25.14 -1.99 -5.35
N LEU A 221 24.48 -2.71 -6.26
CA LEU A 221 23.66 -2.13 -7.31
C LEU A 221 22.46 -1.37 -6.73
N LEU A 222 21.81 -1.92 -5.70
CA LEU A 222 20.77 -1.21 -4.96
C LEU A 222 21.34 0.03 -4.26
N HIS A 223 22.48 -0.07 -3.56
CA HIS A 223 23.13 1.08 -2.90
C HIS A 223 23.52 2.23 -3.87
N ARG A 224 23.71 1.93 -5.17
CA ARG A 224 23.98 2.95 -6.21
C ARG A 224 22.73 3.72 -6.65
N LYS A 225 21.53 3.12 -6.58
CA LYS A 225 20.27 3.71 -7.07
C LYS A 225 19.21 3.94 -5.99
N MET A 226 19.47 3.50 -4.76
CA MET A 226 18.57 3.56 -3.61
C MET A 226 19.31 3.93 -2.32
N LEU A 227 18.73 4.86 -1.54
CA LEU A 227 19.12 5.11 -0.14
C LEU A 227 18.00 4.59 0.76
N ARG A 228 18.36 3.80 1.79
CA ARG A 228 17.43 3.34 2.83
C ARG A 228 18.07 3.49 4.19
N ARG A 229 17.38 4.20 5.08
CA ARG A 229 17.74 4.41 6.48
C ARG A 229 16.55 4.11 7.39
N MET A 230 16.83 3.82 8.66
CA MET A 230 15.81 3.65 9.70
C MET A 230 15.71 4.93 10.53
N ALA A 231 14.52 5.21 11.05
CA ALA A 231 14.24 6.40 11.85
C ALA A 231 15.14 6.45 13.11
N GLN A 232 15.32 5.29 13.75
CA GLN A 232 16.07 5.12 15.00
C GLN A 232 17.56 5.51 14.89
N ASP A 233 18.17 5.32 13.71
CA ASP A 233 19.62 5.50 13.53
C ASP A 233 19.98 6.97 13.23
N TYR A 234 19.00 7.82 12.90
CA TYR A 234 19.25 9.15 12.31
C TYR A 234 18.46 10.33 12.92
N LEU A 235 17.25 10.12 13.43
CA LEU A 235 16.44 11.24 13.93
C LEU A 235 16.93 11.76 15.29
N GLY A 236 17.48 10.89 16.15
CA GLY A 236 17.88 11.23 17.52
C GLY A 236 16.70 11.59 18.45
N GLU A 237 15.48 11.56 17.93
CA GLU A 237 14.24 11.74 18.68
C GLU A 237 13.80 10.42 19.33
N HIS A 238 13.00 10.53 20.41
CA HIS A 238 12.45 9.36 21.08
C HIS A 238 11.46 8.62 20.17
N ILE A 239 11.83 7.42 19.73
CA ILE A 239 10.92 6.46 19.12
C ILE A 239 10.32 5.60 20.24
N PRO A 240 8.99 5.48 20.34
CA PRO A 240 8.37 4.59 21.33
C PRO A 240 8.73 3.13 21.05
N GLU A 241 8.89 2.31 22.09
CA GLU A 241 9.07 0.87 21.94
C GLU A 241 7.86 0.22 21.25
N ALA A 242 8.06 -0.55 20.16
CA ALA A 242 7.02 -1.39 19.57
C ALA A 242 6.98 -2.77 20.23
N VAL A 243 5.96 -3.03 21.06
CA VAL A 243 5.71 -4.35 21.64
C VAL A 243 4.64 -5.06 20.81
N ASN A 244 4.98 -6.19 20.20
CA ASN A 244 4.08 -6.95 19.34
C ASN A 244 3.44 -8.09 20.12
N HIS A 245 2.10 -8.08 20.21
CA HIS A 245 1.30 -9.08 20.89
C HIS A 245 0.53 -9.92 19.87
N ARG A 246 0.70 -11.24 19.90
CA ARG A 246 -0.12 -12.17 19.13
C ARG A 246 -1.20 -12.74 20.04
N ILE A 247 -2.42 -12.21 19.96
CA ILE A 247 -3.55 -12.77 20.68
C ILE A 247 -4.08 -13.95 19.86
N GLU A 248 -4.08 -15.15 20.44
CA GLU A 248 -4.59 -16.38 19.80
C GLU A 248 -5.96 -16.77 20.36
N ILE A 249 -6.98 -16.86 19.49
CA ILE A 249 -8.37 -16.96 19.95
C ILE A 249 -9.04 -18.22 19.41
N PRO A 250 -9.46 -19.16 20.27
CA PRO A 250 -10.14 -20.38 19.86
C PRO A 250 -11.43 -20.12 19.07
N LEU A 251 -11.47 -20.64 17.84
CA LEU A 251 -12.70 -20.76 17.07
C LEU A 251 -13.63 -21.76 17.78
N THR A 252 -14.86 -21.33 18.06
CA THR A 252 -15.86 -22.10 18.79
C THR A 252 -17.24 -22.00 18.13
N GLY A 253 -18.11 -22.99 18.39
CA GLY A 253 -19.47 -23.07 17.86
C GLY A 253 -19.57 -22.86 16.35
N ALA A 254 -20.54 -22.07 15.91
CA ALA A 254 -20.81 -21.79 14.49
C ALA A 254 -19.59 -21.25 13.70
N HIS A 255 -18.64 -20.57 14.36
CA HIS A 255 -17.41 -20.10 13.70
C HIS A 255 -16.48 -21.27 13.36
N LEU A 256 -16.32 -22.22 14.29
CA LEU A 256 -15.55 -23.44 14.06
C LEU A 256 -16.21 -24.33 13.00
N GLU A 257 -17.51 -24.54 13.11
CA GLU A 257 -18.30 -25.32 12.15
C GLU A 257 -18.20 -24.73 10.73
N THR A 258 -18.33 -23.40 10.59
CA THR A 258 -18.15 -22.69 9.31
C THR A 258 -16.73 -22.86 8.78
N TYR A 259 -15.73 -22.69 9.65
CA TYR A 259 -14.31 -22.79 9.30
C TYR A 259 -13.95 -24.19 8.78
N GLN A 260 -14.34 -25.24 9.53
CA GLN A 260 -14.18 -26.65 9.14
C GLN A 260 -14.93 -26.96 7.83
N THR A 261 -16.20 -26.53 7.73
CA THR A 261 -17.01 -26.71 6.51
C THR A 261 -16.39 -26.05 5.27
N VAL A 262 -15.61 -24.98 5.41
CA VAL A 262 -14.86 -24.39 4.29
C VAL A 262 -13.55 -25.14 4.02
N LEU A 263 -12.87 -25.64 5.04
CA LEU A 263 -11.66 -26.47 4.88
C LEU A 263 -11.93 -27.87 4.30
N GLU A 264 -13.09 -28.47 4.57
CA GLU A 264 -13.40 -29.85 4.15
C GLU A 264 -13.88 -29.95 2.68
N LYS A 265 -14.49 -28.90 2.14
CA LYS A 265 -14.98 -28.87 0.73
C LYS A 265 -13.89 -29.27 -0.26
N GLU A 266 -14.23 -30.08 -1.26
CA GLU A 266 -13.35 -30.34 -2.41
C GLU A 266 -13.27 -29.11 -3.32
N MET A 267 -12.47 -28.16 -2.88
CA MET A 267 -12.21 -26.88 -3.51
C MET A 267 -10.72 -26.56 -3.42
N ASN A 268 -10.22 -25.83 -4.42
CA ASN A 268 -8.85 -25.32 -4.42
C ASN A 268 -8.59 -24.43 -3.19
N VAL A 269 -7.33 -24.42 -2.72
CA VAL A 269 -6.88 -23.68 -1.52
C VAL A 269 -7.35 -22.23 -1.53
N GLY A 270 -7.31 -21.56 -2.69
CA GLY A 270 -7.77 -20.19 -2.83
C GLY A 270 -9.24 -20.01 -2.49
N ARG A 271 -10.14 -20.85 -3.02
CA ARG A 271 -11.58 -20.72 -2.72
C ARG A 271 -11.85 -20.89 -1.22
N LYS A 272 -11.08 -21.75 -0.55
CA LYS A 272 -11.10 -21.88 0.92
C LYS A 272 -10.69 -20.57 1.60
N ILE A 273 -9.54 -19.99 1.22
CA ILE A 273 -9.10 -18.66 1.70
C ILE A 273 -10.17 -17.58 1.43
N MET A 274 -10.82 -17.58 0.27
CA MET A 274 -11.83 -16.57 -0.08
C MET A 274 -13.12 -16.72 0.73
N ASP A 275 -13.60 -17.95 0.93
CA ASP A 275 -14.83 -18.19 1.68
C ASP A 275 -14.60 -18.05 3.20
N LEU A 276 -13.38 -18.33 3.69
CA LEU A 276 -12.94 -17.97 5.05
C LEU A 276 -12.82 -16.45 5.21
N ALA A 277 -12.21 -15.73 4.28
CA ALA A 277 -12.15 -14.26 4.32
C ALA A 277 -13.54 -13.61 4.16
N LYS A 278 -14.48 -14.26 3.46
CA LYS A 278 -15.91 -13.90 3.41
C LYS A 278 -16.70 -14.40 4.63
N SER A 279 -16.03 -15.06 5.58
CA SER A 279 -16.46 -15.15 6.98
C SER A 279 -15.78 -14.07 7.86
N THR A 280 -15.32 -12.94 7.25
CA THR A 280 -14.71 -11.80 7.96
C THR A 280 -15.13 -10.33 7.56
N LEU A 281 -16.13 -10.00 6.67
CA LEU A 281 -16.37 -8.61 6.10
C LEU A 281 -17.55 -7.51 6.30
N ASP A 282 -18.82 -7.28 6.81
CA ASP A 282 -20.26 -7.65 7.19
C ASP A 282 -20.89 -8.77 8.11
N PRO A 283 -21.21 -8.55 9.40
CA PRO A 283 -21.70 -9.58 10.37
C PRO A 283 -22.92 -10.46 10.01
N ARG A 284 -23.84 -9.96 9.18
CA ARG A 284 -25.25 -10.39 9.12
C ARG A 284 -25.51 -11.83 8.63
N LEU A 285 -24.44 -12.58 8.32
CA LEU A 285 -24.49 -13.96 7.84
C LEU A 285 -24.42 -15.00 8.97
N ILE A 286 -23.91 -14.64 10.16
CA ILE A 286 -23.84 -15.55 11.31
C ILE A 286 -24.72 -15.03 12.45
N ASP A 287 -24.54 -13.76 12.87
CA ASP A 287 -25.45 -13.14 13.85
C ASP A 287 -26.44 -12.16 13.18
N LYS A 288 -27.73 -12.40 13.42
CA LYS A 288 -28.85 -11.56 12.95
C LYS A 288 -29.07 -10.31 13.81
N SER A 289 -28.38 -10.18 14.95
CA SER A 289 -28.43 -9.00 15.82
C SER A 289 -27.66 -7.80 15.22
N LEU A 290 -26.54 -8.07 14.54
CA LEU A 290 -25.57 -7.08 14.07
C LEU A 290 -25.95 -6.47 12.70
N LYS A 291 -27.03 -5.68 12.69
CA LYS A 291 -27.68 -5.17 11.47
C LYS A 291 -26.89 -4.14 10.65
N THR A 292 -25.85 -3.52 11.20
CA THR A 292 -25.20 -2.32 10.63
C THR A 292 -23.84 -2.58 9.98
N GLY A 293 -22.92 -3.30 10.65
CA GLY A 293 -21.59 -3.59 10.11
C GLY A 293 -20.50 -3.62 11.19
N VAL A 294 -19.26 -4.00 10.82
CA VAL A 294 -18.11 -4.04 11.75
C VAL A 294 -17.82 -2.65 12.32
N THR A 295 -17.64 -1.66 11.45
CA THR A 295 -17.27 -0.29 11.82
C THR A 295 -18.33 0.33 12.73
N ASP A 296 -19.58 0.31 12.27
CA ASP A 296 -20.75 0.84 12.97
C ASP A 296 -20.97 0.17 14.33
N PHE A 297 -20.69 -1.14 14.44
CA PHE A 297 -20.73 -1.86 15.72
C PHE A 297 -19.62 -1.38 16.67
N LEU A 298 -18.38 -1.23 16.19
CA LEU A 298 -17.27 -0.75 17.00
C LEU A 298 -17.46 0.71 17.43
N GLU A 299 -17.95 1.58 16.54
CA GLU A 299 -18.21 2.99 16.79
C GLU A 299 -19.34 3.17 17.82
N ASN A 300 -20.38 2.33 17.75
CA ASN A 300 -21.43 2.28 18.77
C ASN A 300 -20.92 1.68 20.10
N LYS A 301 -20.21 0.54 20.09
CA LYS A 301 -19.67 -0.11 21.31
C LYS A 301 -18.73 0.83 22.07
N TYR A 302 -17.90 1.57 21.35
CA TYR A 302 -16.90 2.47 21.93
C TYR A 302 -17.32 3.94 21.94
N GLY A 303 -18.59 4.26 21.71
CA GLY A 303 -19.10 5.63 21.69
C GLY A 303 -18.88 6.40 23.00
N GLU A 304 -18.87 5.69 24.15
CA GLU A 304 -18.54 6.29 25.45
C GLU A 304 -17.08 6.76 25.58
N TYR A 305 -16.18 6.20 24.77
CA TYR A 305 -14.76 6.61 24.65
C TYR A 305 -14.52 7.59 23.48
N GLY A 306 -15.60 8.23 23.00
CA GLY A 306 -15.55 9.18 21.90
C GLY A 306 -15.02 8.59 20.59
N ALA A 307 -15.44 7.35 20.28
CA ALA A 307 -15.01 6.66 19.06
C ALA A 307 -15.38 7.42 17.78
N ILE A 308 -14.49 7.38 16.78
CA ILE A 308 -14.72 7.96 15.45
C ILE A 308 -14.24 7.02 14.34
N ALA A 309 -14.98 6.94 13.23
CA ALA A 309 -14.64 6.11 12.07
C ALA A 309 -14.07 6.91 10.87
N ILE A 310 -12.94 6.43 10.31
CA ILE A 310 -12.40 6.87 9.01
C ILE A 310 -12.48 5.71 8.01
N THR A 311 -13.49 5.76 7.15
CA THR A 311 -13.84 4.69 6.19
C THR A 311 -13.60 5.07 4.72
N GLY A 312 -13.99 4.17 3.80
CA GLY A 312 -14.06 4.45 2.36
C GLY A 312 -14.92 5.67 2.02
N ASP A 313 -16.05 5.80 2.72
CA ASP A 313 -17.15 6.71 2.39
C ASP A 313 -16.95 8.14 2.93
N VAL A 314 -16.09 8.32 3.94
CA VAL A 314 -15.71 9.65 4.46
C VAL A 314 -15.01 10.45 3.36
N SER A 315 -15.51 11.64 3.03
CA SER A 315 -14.97 12.49 1.96
C SER A 315 -13.48 12.81 2.13
N THR A 316 -12.71 12.79 1.04
CA THR A 316 -11.36 13.38 1.00
C THR A 316 -11.37 14.86 0.64
N LYS A 317 -12.53 15.41 0.22
CA LYS A 317 -12.69 16.86 0.04
C LYS A 317 -12.87 17.54 1.40
N ASP A 318 -12.64 18.85 1.42
CA ASP A 318 -13.02 19.74 2.52
C ASP A 318 -12.37 19.42 3.88
N GLY A 319 -11.26 18.65 3.86
CA GLY A 319 -10.45 18.36 5.05
C GLY A 319 -11.07 17.40 6.07
N VAL A 320 -12.22 16.77 5.81
CA VAL A 320 -12.98 15.99 6.82
C VAL A 320 -12.13 14.90 7.50
N ARG A 321 -11.35 14.13 6.73
CA ARG A 321 -10.44 13.10 7.28
C ARG A 321 -9.29 13.69 8.11
N GLU A 322 -8.78 14.87 7.74
CA GLU A 322 -7.79 15.58 8.55
C GLU A 322 -8.42 16.05 9.86
N ASN A 323 -9.64 16.59 9.85
CA ASN A 323 -10.33 17.01 11.07
C ASN A 323 -10.52 15.84 12.06
N PHE A 324 -10.98 14.68 11.59
CA PHE A 324 -11.08 13.46 12.41
C PHE A 324 -9.71 12.98 12.93
N ARG A 325 -8.65 13.02 12.11
CA ARG A 325 -7.27 12.71 12.53
C ARG A 325 -6.78 13.69 13.61
N GLN A 326 -7.00 14.99 13.43
CA GLN A 326 -6.63 16.05 14.38
C GLN A 326 -7.39 15.89 15.70
N GLN A 327 -8.69 15.60 15.64
CA GLN A 327 -9.50 15.30 16.82
C GLN A 327 -8.95 14.08 17.58
N PHE A 328 -8.66 12.96 16.90
CA PHE A 328 -8.04 11.81 17.56
C PHE A 328 -6.65 12.09 18.12
N GLN A 329 -5.85 12.99 17.53
CA GLN A 329 -4.60 13.41 18.16
C GLN A 329 -4.85 14.25 19.43
N HIS A 330 -5.63 15.33 19.32
CA HIS A 330 -5.59 16.44 20.29
C HIS A 330 -6.77 16.49 21.27
N ASP A 331 -7.94 15.94 20.96
CA ASP A 331 -9.08 15.89 21.90
C ASP A 331 -8.84 14.76 22.92
N PRO A 332 -8.77 15.03 24.24
CA PRO A 332 -8.65 13.98 25.25
C PRO A 332 -9.88 13.06 25.33
N LYS A 333 -11.03 13.46 24.78
CA LYS A 333 -12.27 12.67 24.78
C LYS A 333 -12.35 11.68 23.62
N THR A 334 -11.71 11.98 22.49
CA THR A 334 -11.66 11.09 21.32
C THR A 334 -10.51 10.11 21.49
N ARG A 335 -10.85 8.92 21.99
CA ARG A 335 -9.86 7.94 22.47
C ARG A 335 -9.85 6.62 21.70
N VAL A 336 -10.80 6.42 20.79
CA VAL A 336 -10.81 5.30 19.85
C VAL A 336 -10.93 5.82 18.42
N LEU A 337 -10.01 5.41 17.54
CA LEU A 337 -10.10 5.64 16.10
C LEU A 337 -10.31 4.30 15.40
N ILE A 338 -11.32 4.21 14.55
CA ILE A 338 -11.63 3.01 13.76
C ILE A 338 -11.29 3.28 12.30
N ALA A 339 -10.26 2.63 11.78
CA ALA A 339 -9.65 2.97 10.51
C ALA A 339 -9.67 1.79 9.52
N THR A 340 -10.22 1.99 8.31
CA THR A 340 -10.09 0.99 7.23
C THR A 340 -8.84 1.25 6.38
N THR A 341 -8.66 0.49 5.28
CA THR A 341 -7.48 0.63 4.40
C THR A 341 -7.29 2.01 3.78
N THR A 342 -8.28 2.91 3.90
CA THR A 342 -8.18 4.34 3.57
C THR A 342 -7.16 5.13 4.40
N MET A 343 -6.65 4.55 5.50
CA MET A 343 -5.68 5.13 6.43
C MET A 343 -4.35 4.37 6.45
N ASN A 344 -4.09 3.48 5.47
CA ASN A 344 -2.83 2.74 5.40
C ASN A 344 -1.66 3.58 4.87
N GLU A 345 -1.93 4.56 3.99
CA GLU A 345 -0.88 5.31 3.27
C GLU A 345 -0.89 6.80 3.66
N GLY A 346 0.18 7.23 4.35
CA GLY A 346 0.55 8.64 4.53
C GLY A 346 -0.29 9.46 5.52
N VAL A 347 -0.62 8.88 6.69
CA VAL A 347 -1.27 9.59 7.79
C VAL A 347 -0.53 9.33 9.10
N ASP A 348 -0.45 10.35 9.96
CA ASP A 348 0.35 10.33 11.19
C ASP A 348 -0.58 10.27 12.42
N LEU A 349 -0.48 9.21 13.23
CA LEU A 349 -1.33 8.95 14.41
C LEU A 349 -0.49 8.87 15.69
N THR A 350 0.30 9.92 15.93
CA THR A 350 1.32 9.94 17.00
C THR A 350 0.73 9.77 18.40
N ALA A 351 -0.54 10.08 18.60
CA ALA A 351 -1.26 9.91 19.87
C ALA A 351 -1.56 8.47 20.30
N ALA A 352 -1.59 7.49 19.38
CA ALA A 352 -2.07 6.14 19.71
C ALA A 352 -1.04 5.33 20.52
N THR A 353 -1.37 4.96 21.76
CA THR A 353 -0.54 4.08 22.61
C THR A 353 -0.78 2.59 22.33
N ALA A 354 -1.89 2.25 21.68
CA ALA A 354 -2.17 0.90 21.17
C ALA A 354 -2.64 0.93 19.70
N VAL A 355 -2.26 -0.10 18.94
CA VAL A 355 -2.76 -0.44 17.61
C VAL A 355 -3.35 -1.85 17.67
N VAL A 356 -4.61 -2.02 17.24
CA VAL A 356 -5.29 -3.33 17.24
C VAL A 356 -5.58 -3.75 15.80
N ASP A 357 -4.75 -4.63 15.26
CA ASP A 357 -4.83 -5.14 13.90
C ASP A 357 -5.86 -6.28 13.82
N LEU A 358 -7.09 -5.95 13.41
CA LEU A 358 -8.17 -6.93 13.31
C LEU A 358 -7.89 -7.99 12.22
N THR A 359 -7.67 -7.55 10.98
CA THR A 359 -7.37 -8.46 9.85
C THR A 359 -5.87 -8.64 9.66
N ILE A 360 -5.38 -9.86 9.46
CA ILE A 360 -3.98 -10.06 9.00
C ILE A 360 -3.86 -9.63 7.53
N PRO A 361 -2.87 -8.79 7.15
CA PRO A 361 -2.66 -8.35 5.77
C PRO A 361 -2.04 -9.45 4.88
N TYR A 362 -2.06 -9.26 3.56
CA TYR A 362 -1.46 -10.22 2.61
C TYR A 362 0.00 -9.92 2.27
N THR A 363 0.48 -8.72 2.59
CA THR A 363 1.85 -8.27 2.29
C THR A 363 2.55 -7.59 3.48
N PRO A 364 3.87 -7.76 3.64
CA PRO A 364 4.65 -7.07 4.68
C PRO A 364 4.57 -5.55 4.62
N ALA A 365 4.44 -4.96 3.42
CA ALA A 365 4.27 -3.51 3.31
C ALA A 365 3.00 -3.02 4.00
N GLU A 366 1.88 -3.70 3.77
CA GLU A 366 0.61 -3.38 4.42
C GLU A 366 0.73 -3.54 5.94
N ARG A 367 1.35 -4.61 6.44
CA ARG A 367 1.62 -4.82 7.88
C ARG A 367 2.38 -3.64 8.48
N HIS A 368 3.55 -3.31 7.92
CA HIS A 368 4.39 -2.21 8.39
C HIS A 368 3.69 -0.85 8.32
N GLN A 369 2.95 -0.57 7.26
CA GLN A 369 2.21 0.69 7.07
C GLN A 369 1.18 0.95 8.16
N ARG A 370 0.48 -0.11 8.61
CA ARG A 370 -0.60 -0.03 9.60
C ARG A 370 -0.13 0.41 10.98
N TRP A 371 1.01 -0.10 11.46
CA TRP A 371 1.50 0.25 12.80
C TRP A 371 2.52 1.41 12.81
N LYS A 372 3.26 1.64 11.71
CA LYS A 372 4.26 2.74 11.62
C LYS A 372 3.65 4.14 11.48
N ARG A 373 2.33 4.27 11.32
CA ARG A 373 1.62 5.55 11.54
C ARG A 373 1.59 5.96 13.02
N SER A 374 1.69 5.00 13.92
CA SER A 374 1.62 5.17 15.38
C SER A 374 2.99 5.00 16.04
N HIS A 375 3.77 3.98 15.67
CA HIS A 375 5.18 3.84 16.05
C HIS A 375 6.07 4.65 15.09
N ARG A 376 6.36 5.89 15.48
CA ARG A 376 7.28 6.83 14.83
C ARG A 376 7.47 8.08 15.69
N PRO A 377 8.51 8.88 15.44
CA PRO A 377 8.58 10.24 15.97
C PRO A 377 7.47 11.14 15.40
N GLY A 378 7.18 12.21 16.14
CA GLY A 378 6.29 13.27 15.74
C GLY A 378 5.73 14.03 16.94
N GLU A 379 4.56 14.62 16.73
CA GLU A 379 3.96 15.68 17.55
C GLU A 379 3.67 15.28 19.01
N ILE A 380 3.13 14.07 19.23
CA ILE A 380 2.85 13.55 20.57
C ILE A 380 3.89 12.49 20.92
N LYS A 381 4.70 12.78 21.94
CA LYS A 381 5.69 11.87 22.51
C LYS A 381 5.02 10.88 23.46
N LYS A 382 5.51 9.64 23.43
CA LYS A 382 5.11 8.51 24.28
C LYS A 382 6.25 7.49 24.30
N ASP A 383 6.24 6.62 25.29
CA ASP A 383 7.36 5.71 25.54
C ASP A 383 7.20 4.35 24.83
N ARG A 384 5.96 3.95 24.52
CA ARG A 384 5.60 2.63 23.95
C ARG A 384 4.41 2.71 22.99
N VAL A 385 4.34 1.75 22.07
CA VAL A 385 3.16 1.40 21.27
C VAL A 385 2.97 -0.11 21.34
N ASP A 386 1.83 -0.55 21.86
CA ASP A 386 1.43 -1.95 21.83
C ASP A 386 0.72 -2.28 20.50
N ILE A 387 1.14 -3.36 19.83
CA ILE A 387 0.63 -3.79 18.52
C ILE A 387 -0.03 -5.16 18.68
N TYR A 388 -1.34 -5.18 18.86
CA TYR A 388 -2.13 -6.40 19.04
C TYR A 388 -2.56 -6.95 17.68
N THR A 389 -1.98 -8.06 17.25
CA THR A 389 -2.42 -8.79 16.06
C THR A 389 -3.36 -9.92 16.47
N LEU A 390 -4.57 -9.90 15.94
CA LEU A 390 -5.60 -10.87 16.27
C LEU A 390 -5.49 -12.11 15.37
N CYS A 391 -5.41 -13.30 15.97
CA CYS A 391 -5.14 -14.54 15.26
C CYS A 391 -6.16 -15.62 15.66
N ALA A 392 -7.06 -16.02 14.75
CA ALA A 392 -7.94 -17.16 14.99
C ALA A 392 -7.12 -18.45 15.19
N LYS A 393 -7.61 -19.35 16.05
CA LYS A 393 -6.97 -20.63 16.37
C LYS A 393 -7.96 -21.78 16.28
N THR A 394 -7.62 -22.82 15.54
CA THR A 394 -8.38 -24.08 15.48
C THR A 394 -8.12 -24.93 16.72
N PRO A 395 -9.12 -25.66 17.26
CA PRO A 395 -8.87 -26.71 18.24
C PRO A 395 -8.02 -27.84 17.64
N GLY A 396 -7.02 -28.32 18.39
CA GLY A 396 -6.10 -29.36 17.95
C GLY A 396 -4.83 -28.81 17.26
N PRO A 397 -4.04 -29.69 16.59
CA PRO A 397 -2.71 -29.36 16.07
C PRO A 397 -2.71 -28.77 14.65
N GLN A 398 -3.88 -28.57 14.02
CA GLN A 398 -3.94 -27.91 12.71
C GLN A 398 -3.79 -26.40 12.85
N ALA A 399 -2.85 -25.82 12.10
CA ALA A 399 -2.72 -24.38 11.96
C ALA A 399 -3.95 -23.75 11.31
N SER A 400 -4.35 -22.58 11.79
CA SER A 400 -5.40 -21.77 11.16
C SER A 400 -4.87 -21.03 9.92
N LEU A 401 -5.79 -20.50 9.11
CA LEU A 401 -5.46 -19.61 8.01
C LEU A 401 -4.67 -18.39 8.51
N ASP A 402 -5.05 -17.83 9.65
CA ASP A 402 -4.40 -16.68 10.27
C ASP A 402 -2.96 -17.01 10.69
N GLN A 403 -2.75 -18.22 11.26
CA GLN A 403 -1.42 -18.70 11.62
C GLN A 403 -0.53 -18.87 10.37
N ALA A 404 -1.04 -19.50 9.32
CA ALA A 404 -0.33 -19.68 8.05
C ALA A 404 -0.09 -18.36 7.28
N LEU A 405 -0.98 -17.36 7.41
CA LEU A 405 -0.78 -16.03 6.83
C LEU A 405 0.34 -15.26 7.55
N LEU A 406 0.44 -15.38 8.88
CA LEU A 406 1.54 -14.77 9.65
C LEU A 406 2.89 -15.40 9.30
N GLU A 407 2.98 -16.73 9.25
CA GLU A 407 4.18 -17.44 8.81
C GLU A 407 4.62 -17.03 7.39
N MET A 408 3.66 -16.83 6.48
CA MET A 408 3.91 -16.30 5.13
C MET A 408 4.40 -14.84 5.13
N LEU A 409 3.91 -13.99 6.04
CA LEU A 409 4.39 -12.60 6.18
C LEU A 409 5.83 -12.56 6.71
N ASP A 410 6.08 -13.28 7.81
CA ASP A 410 7.37 -13.31 8.49
C ASP A 410 8.49 -13.82 7.54
N GLY A 411 8.22 -14.90 6.79
CA GLY A 411 9.17 -15.42 5.78
C GLY A 411 9.42 -14.47 4.59
N LYS A 412 8.44 -13.64 4.20
CA LYS A 412 8.67 -12.58 3.19
C LYS A 412 9.51 -11.43 3.76
N GLU A 413 9.29 -11.07 5.02
CA GLU A 413 10.08 -10.05 5.72
C GLU A 413 11.55 -10.50 5.85
N GLU A 414 11.78 -11.80 6.08
CA GLU A 414 13.12 -12.41 6.08
C GLU A 414 13.85 -12.27 4.73
N ILE A 415 13.22 -12.63 3.60
CA ILE A 415 13.81 -12.45 2.25
C ILE A 415 14.17 -10.98 2.00
N VAL A 416 13.26 -10.05 2.35
CA VAL A 416 13.49 -8.61 2.18
C VAL A 416 14.68 -8.14 3.02
N SER A 417 14.82 -8.66 4.23
CA SER A 417 15.98 -8.47 5.09
C SER A 417 17.28 -9.00 4.43
N TYR A 418 17.27 -10.22 3.89
CA TYR A 418 18.46 -10.81 3.26
C TYR A 418 18.90 -10.08 2.00
N LEU A 419 17.95 -9.69 1.13
CA LEU A 419 18.24 -8.91 -0.07
C LEU A 419 18.89 -7.56 0.27
N LEU A 420 18.35 -6.83 1.26
CA LEU A 420 18.90 -5.55 1.71
C LEU A 420 20.26 -5.70 2.42
N LYS A 421 20.51 -6.83 3.08
CA LYS A 421 21.79 -7.14 3.73
C LYS A 421 22.85 -7.70 2.76
N GLY A 422 22.46 -8.16 1.57
CA GLY A 422 23.31 -8.89 0.63
C GLY A 422 23.65 -10.30 1.10
N MET A 423 22.82 -10.87 1.97
CA MET A 423 22.98 -12.24 2.46
C MET A 423 22.57 -13.24 1.37
N GLN A 424 23.19 -14.41 1.36
CA GLN A 424 22.83 -15.48 0.42
C GLN A 424 21.63 -16.25 0.94
N ILE A 425 20.76 -16.66 0.02
CA ILE A 425 19.66 -17.59 0.23
C ILE A 425 19.75 -18.65 -0.86
N SER A 426 19.45 -19.92 -0.55
CA SER A 426 19.41 -20.97 -1.56
C SER A 426 18.21 -20.80 -2.48
N LEU A 427 18.26 -21.43 -3.66
CA LEU A 427 17.10 -21.52 -4.54
C LEU A 427 15.95 -22.28 -3.87
N GLU A 428 16.22 -23.23 -2.97
CA GLU A 428 15.17 -24.00 -2.30
C GLU A 428 14.46 -23.21 -1.19
N GLU A 429 15.18 -22.44 -0.38
CA GLU A 429 14.60 -21.52 0.61
C GLU A 429 13.85 -20.38 -0.10
N LEU A 430 14.47 -19.72 -1.09
CA LEU A 430 13.81 -18.67 -1.86
C LEU A 430 12.56 -19.20 -2.56
N MET A 431 12.65 -20.40 -3.17
CA MET A 431 11.46 -21.04 -3.71
C MET A 431 10.47 -21.42 -2.61
N THR A 432 10.85 -21.84 -1.41
CA THR A 432 9.88 -22.23 -0.37
C THR A 432 9.03 -21.04 0.05
N TYR A 433 9.63 -19.86 0.20
CA TYR A 433 8.92 -18.63 0.50
C TYR A 433 8.20 -18.00 -0.72
N ASP A 434 8.76 -18.12 -1.95
CA ASP A 434 8.13 -17.62 -3.18
C ASP A 434 7.16 -18.65 -3.84
N LYS A 435 7.07 -19.90 -3.32
CA LYS A 435 6.14 -20.98 -3.74
C LYS A 435 4.68 -20.72 -3.36
N THR A 436 4.32 -19.45 -3.43
CA THR A 436 3.08 -19.01 -4.09
C THR A 436 2.87 -19.59 -5.51
N GLU A 437 3.75 -20.46 -6.04
CA GLU A 437 3.41 -21.39 -7.13
C GLU A 437 2.43 -22.52 -6.72
N LYS A 438 2.21 -22.77 -5.42
CA LYS A 438 1.00 -23.44 -4.90
C LYS A 438 -0.02 -22.46 -4.29
N VAL A 439 0.07 -21.19 -4.66
CA VAL A 439 -1.04 -20.23 -4.68
C VAL A 439 -1.58 -20.24 -6.13
N PRO A 440 -2.46 -21.20 -6.50
CA PRO A 440 -2.95 -21.33 -7.87
C PRO A 440 -3.56 -20.03 -8.40
N LYS A 441 -3.73 -19.90 -9.74
CA LYS A 441 -4.30 -18.69 -10.39
C LYS A 441 -5.57 -18.15 -9.73
N ILE A 442 -6.34 -19.06 -9.13
CA ILE A 442 -7.55 -18.82 -8.35
C ILE A 442 -7.28 -18.02 -7.06
N VAL A 443 -6.18 -18.24 -6.33
CA VAL A 443 -5.79 -17.43 -5.16
C VAL A 443 -5.44 -15.99 -5.57
N ARG A 444 -4.83 -15.78 -6.75
CA ARG A 444 -4.66 -14.41 -7.31
C ARG A 444 -6.00 -13.75 -7.63
N ALA A 445 -7.03 -14.53 -7.97
CA ALA A 445 -8.41 -14.08 -8.14
C ALA A 445 -9.15 -13.85 -6.80
N ILE A 446 -8.44 -13.96 -5.67
CA ILE A 446 -8.99 -14.00 -4.31
C ILE A 446 -8.34 -12.93 -3.44
N THR A 447 -7.03 -12.74 -3.59
CA THR A 447 -6.31 -11.54 -3.14
C THR A 447 -6.63 -10.30 -3.99
N SER A 448 -7.29 -10.45 -5.15
CA SER A 448 -7.68 -9.32 -6.03
C SER A 448 -8.88 -9.61 -6.95
N PRO A 449 -10.09 -9.95 -6.43
CA PRO A 449 -11.17 -10.50 -7.24
C PRO A 449 -11.67 -9.56 -8.34
N ASN A 450 -11.96 -8.30 -8.02
CA ASN A 450 -12.43 -7.30 -8.99
C ASN A 450 -11.46 -7.16 -10.18
N LYS A 451 -10.15 -7.15 -9.93
CA LYS A 451 -9.12 -7.05 -10.97
C LYS A 451 -9.08 -8.30 -11.85
N THR A 452 -9.25 -9.50 -11.28
CA THR A 452 -9.24 -10.75 -12.05
C THR A 452 -10.52 -10.93 -12.87
N ILE A 453 -11.68 -10.58 -12.33
CA ILE A 453 -12.96 -10.60 -13.06
C ILE A 453 -12.90 -9.60 -14.23
N PHE A 454 -12.45 -8.37 -13.97
CA PHE A 454 -12.22 -7.35 -15.00
C PHE A 454 -11.29 -7.87 -16.10
N ASN A 455 -10.07 -8.31 -15.76
CA ASN A 455 -9.10 -8.81 -16.73
C ASN A 455 -9.64 -9.99 -17.55
N TYR A 456 -10.41 -10.89 -16.92
CA TYR A 456 -10.97 -12.07 -17.59
C TYR A 456 -11.97 -11.69 -18.68
N PHE A 457 -13.01 -10.92 -18.34
CA PHE A 457 -14.00 -10.48 -19.34
C PHE A 457 -13.43 -9.44 -20.32
N TRP A 458 -12.48 -8.61 -19.90
CA TRP A 458 -11.79 -7.66 -20.79
C TRP A 458 -10.96 -8.39 -21.86
N SER A 459 -10.35 -9.54 -21.54
CA SER A 459 -9.63 -10.38 -22.50
C SER A 459 -10.50 -10.98 -23.63
N TRP A 460 -11.83 -10.80 -23.55
CA TRP A 460 -12.80 -11.24 -24.55
C TRP A 460 -13.27 -10.10 -25.47
N ARG A 461 -12.87 -8.85 -25.21
CA ARG A 461 -13.27 -7.70 -26.04
C ARG A 461 -12.73 -7.86 -27.47
N GLY A 462 -13.63 -7.91 -28.45
CA GLY A 462 -13.30 -8.18 -29.86
C GLY A 462 -13.09 -9.66 -30.21
N VAL A 463 -13.27 -10.59 -29.27
CA VAL A 463 -13.14 -12.04 -29.52
C VAL A 463 -14.50 -12.61 -29.97
N GLY A 464 -14.55 -13.13 -31.20
CA GLY A 464 -15.77 -13.75 -31.75
C GLY A 464 -16.25 -14.97 -30.95
N THR A 465 -17.56 -15.22 -30.97
CA THR A 465 -18.28 -16.15 -30.07
C THR A 465 -17.68 -17.55 -29.99
N GLU A 466 -17.29 -18.14 -31.13
CA GLU A 466 -16.61 -19.45 -31.13
C GLU A 466 -15.30 -19.42 -30.34
N SER A 467 -14.48 -18.39 -30.52
CA SER A 467 -13.17 -18.28 -29.88
C SER A 467 -13.31 -18.04 -28.37
N ALA A 468 -14.35 -17.33 -27.93
CA ALA A 468 -14.70 -17.21 -26.52
C ALA A 468 -15.07 -18.60 -25.93
N GLN A 469 -15.99 -19.34 -26.57
CA GLN A 469 -16.33 -20.70 -26.14
C GLN A 469 -15.12 -21.65 -26.14
N ARG A 470 -14.27 -21.58 -27.16
CA ARG A 470 -13.06 -22.42 -27.31
C ARG A 470 -12.01 -22.09 -26.24
N ARG A 471 -11.95 -20.85 -25.76
CA ARG A 471 -11.16 -20.45 -24.57
C ARG A 471 -11.78 -20.98 -23.28
N MET A 472 -13.09 -20.85 -23.08
CA MET A 472 -13.76 -21.35 -21.86
C MET A 472 -13.57 -22.87 -21.68
N ARG A 473 -13.68 -23.65 -22.77
CA ARG A 473 -13.44 -25.11 -22.75
C ARG A 473 -11.99 -25.50 -22.40
N ARG A 474 -11.00 -24.60 -22.52
CA ARG A 474 -9.61 -24.83 -22.11
C ARG A 474 -9.34 -24.62 -20.61
N SER A 475 -10.26 -24.00 -19.88
CA SER A 475 -10.21 -23.95 -18.41
C SER A 475 -11.64 -23.87 -17.85
N PRO A 476 -12.38 -25.00 -17.85
CA PRO A 476 -13.79 -25.01 -17.46
C PRO A 476 -13.99 -24.56 -16.01
N GLU A 477 -13.09 -24.97 -15.12
CA GLU A 477 -13.07 -24.61 -13.69
C GLU A 477 -12.95 -23.11 -13.47
N MET A 478 -11.97 -22.45 -14.09
CA MET A 478 -11.79 -21.00 -14.02
C MET A 478 -12.98 -20.26 -14.66
N SER A 479 -13.52 -20.81 -15.75
CA SER A 479 -14.67 -20.24 -16.45
C SER A 479 -15.94 -20.26 -15.60
N LYS A 480 -16.20 -21.41 -14.96
CA LYS A 480 -17.29 -21.60 -14.01
C LYS A 480 -17.10 -20.71 -12.78
N PHE A 481 -15.92 -20.74 -12.17
CA PHE A 481 -15.57 -19.91 -11.02
C PHE A 481 -15.77 -18.40 -11.29
N ILE A 482 -15.31 -17.86 -12.44
CA ILE A 482 -15.51 -16.44 -12.73
C ILE A 482 -16.96 -16.11 -13.13
N ALA A 483 -17.70 -17.04 -13.76
CA ALA A 483 -19.13 -16.88 -13.98
C ALA A 483 -19.94 -16.88 -12.67
N GLU A 484 -19.58 -17.72 -11.70
CA GLU A 484 -20.16 -17.74 -10.34
C GLU A 484 -19.79 -16.50 -9.53
N LEU A 485 -18.62 -15.90 -9.78
CA LEU A 485 -18.19 -14.67 -9.12
C LEU A 485 -18.78 -13.39 -9.73
N TYR A 486 -19.15 -13.39 -11.01
CA TYR A 486 -19.63 -12.17 -11.68
C TYR A 486 -20.87 -11.53 -11.01
N PRO A 487 -21.92 -12.29 -10.60
CA PRO A 487 -23.02 -11.72 -9.81
C PRO A 487 -22.55 -11.22 -8.44
N VAL A 488 -21.72 -12.01 -7.74
CA VAL A 488 -21.26 -11.74 -6.37
C VAL A 488 -20.45 -10.45 -6.28
N PHE A 489 -19.63 -10.14 -7.29
CA PHE A 489 -18.87 -8.88 -7.35
C PHE A 489 -19.60 -7.75 -8.07
N SER A 490 -20.76 -7.99 -8.69
CA SER A 490 -21.72 -6.93 -9.00
C SER A 490 -22.53 -6.47 -7.78
N MET A 491 -22.66 -7.29 -6.72
CA MET A 491 -23.38 -6.93 -5.48
C MET A 491 -22.71 -7.43 -4.18
N THR A 492 -21.82 -6.60 -3.64
CA THR A 492 -21.54 -6.33 -2.19
C THR A 492 -21.11 -7.44 -1.20
N LYS A 493 -19.87 -7.28 -0.67
CA LYS A 493 -19.40 -7.46 0.75
C LYS A 493 -19.50 -8.89 1.40
N ASN A 494 -18.87 -9.14 2.57
CA ASN A 494 -19.50 -9.72 3.82
C ASN A 494 -18.66 -10.50 4.91
N ALA A 495 -19.19 -10.53 6.18
CA ALA A 495 -18.86 -11.15 7.53
C ALA A 495 -18.21 -10.32 8.69
N ALA A 496 -18.10 -10.79 9.95
CA ALA A 496 -17.48 -9.97 11.04
C ALA A 496 -17.09 -10.69 12.34
N ASP A 497 -17.79 -11.78 12.63
CA ASP A 497 -18.16 -12.12 14.01
C ASP A 497 -16.98 -12.68 14.83
N ILE A 498 -15.89 -13.01 14.12
CA ILE A 498 -14.59 -13.38 14.67
C ILE A 498 -14.09 -12.33 15.68
N TYR A 499 -14.32 -11.02 15.49
CA TYR A 499 -13.67 -9.98 16.32
C TYR A 499 -14.27 -9.73 17.70
N ILE A 500 -15.54 -10.10 17.93
CA ILE A 500 -16.24 -9.74 19.18
C ILE A 500 -15.74 -10.55 20.39
N PRO A 501 -15.50 -11.88 20.30
CA PRO A 501 -14.86 -12.63 21.38
C PRO A 501 -13.42 -12.18 21.65
N ILE A 502 -12.67 -11.83 20.60
CA ILE A 502 -11.25 -11.48 20.70
C ILE A 502 -11.04 -10.21 21.52
N ILE A 503 -11.81 -9.18 21.18
CA ILE A 503 -11.87 -7.91 21.91
C ILE A 503 -12.18 -8.14 23.39
N ARG A 504 -13.09 -9.07 23.71
CA ARG A 504 -13.46 -9.42 25.09
C ARG A 504 -12.38 -10.19 25.85
N GLU A 505 -11.39 -10.79 25.17
CA GLU A 505 -10.27 -11.47 25.84
C GLU A 505 -9.11 -10.49 26.08
N MET A 506 -8.85 -9.57 25.15
CA MET A 506 -7.98 -8.40 25.39
C MET A 506 -8.46 -7.58 26.60
N GLU A 507 -9.78 -7.40 26.73
CA GLU A 507 -10.43 -6.74 27.87
C GLU A 507 -10.26 -7.49 29.22
N LYS A 508 -9.69 -8.71 29.23
CA LYS A 508 -9.40 -9.50 30.45
C LYS A 508 -7.92 -9.66 30.77
N GLU A 509 -7.08 -9.99 29.79
CA GLU A 509 -5.71 -10.47 30.04
C GLU A 509 -4.72 -9.36 30.42
N GLU A 510 -4.87 -8.14 29.88
CA GLU A 510 -3.92 -7.03 30.08
C GLU A 510 -4.22 -6.14 31.31
N GLY A 511 -5.43 -6.22 31.89
CA GLY A 511 -5.80 -5.46 33.10
C GLY A 511 -5.82 -3.93 32.98
N ARG A 512 -5.65 -3.37 31.77
CA ARG A 512 -5.69 -1.91 31.54
C ARG A 512 -7.10 -1.36 31.64
N SER A 513 -7.26 -0.22 32.30
CA SER A 513 -8.43 0.63 32.11
C SER A 513 -8.49 1.10 30.66
N LEU A 514 -9.70 1.19 30.09
CA LEU A 514 -9.93 1.86 28.81
C LEU A 514 -9.83 3.38 29.01
N GLU A 515 -8.63 3.87 29.36
CA GLU A 515 -8.24 5.29 29.51
C GLU A 515 -7.18 5.74 28.48
N ASP A 516 -6.50 4.79 27.83
CA ASP A 516 -5.53 5.01 26.73
C ASP A 516 -6.17 5.50 25.41
N LYS A 517 -5.33 5.92 24.43
CA LYS A 517 -5.74 6.22 23.04
C LYS A 517 -5.42 5.05 22.11
N ILE A 518 -6.47 4.47 21.52
CA ILE A 518 -6.42 3.22 20.75
C ILE A 518 -6.71 3.48 19.26
N ASP A 519 -5.82 3.01 18.39
CA ASP A 519 -6.01 2.94 16.94
C ASP A 519 -6.49 1.52 16.57
N ILE A 520 -7.81 1.34 16.41
CA ILE A 520 -8.40 0.11 15.88
C ILE A 520 -8.24 0.14 14.35
N GLY A 521 -7.04 -0.26 13.94
CA GLY A 521 -6.69 -0.47 12.55
C GLY A 521 -7.40 -1.69 11.95
N CYS A 522 -7.77 -1.54 10.69
CA CYS A 522 -7.90 -2.66 9.76
C CYS A 522 -9.08 -3.59 10.00
N GLY A 523 -10.23 -2.96 10.23
CA GLY A 523 -11.51 -3.51 9.74
C GLY A 523 -11.44 -3.92 8.26
N PRO A 524 -12.39 -4.76 7.80
CA PRO A 524 -12.22 -5.67 6.68
C PRO A 524 -11.67 -5.08 5.38
N GLY A 525 -10.63 -5.74 4.85
CA GLY A 525 -9.83 -5.30 3.73
C GLY A 525 -10.47 -5.34 2.34
N MET A 526 -11.68 -4.80 2.15
CA MET A 526 -12.20 -4.41 0.82
C MET A 526 -13.36 -3.39 0.83
N LEU A 527 -13.25 -2.29 1.60
CA LEU A 527 -14.21 -1.17 1.56
C LEU A 527 -13.73 0.05 0.72
N GLY A 528 -12.55 -0.02 0.10
CA GLY A 528 -11.96 1.11 -0.67
C GLY A 528 -12.14 1.09 -2.20
N TYR A 529 -12.85 0.11 -2.77
CA TYR A 529 -12.84 -0.17 -4.22
C TYR A 529 -14.22 -0.26 -4.89
N PHE A 530 -15.22 0.47 -4.37
CA PHE A 530 -16.57 0.52 -4.96
C PHE A 530 -17.14 1.94 -5.05
N ARG A 531 -17.04 2.54 -6.25
CA ARG A 531 -17.96 3.52 -6.85
C ARG A 531 -17.93 3.29 -8.37
#